data_AF-M0ZN82-F1
#
_entry.id   AF-M0ZN82-F1
#
_cell.length_a   1.000
_cell.length_b   1.000
_cell.length_c   1.000
_cell.angle_alpha   90.00
_cell.angle_beta   90.00
_cell.angle_gamma   90.00
#
_symmetry.space_group_name_H-M   'P 1'
#
loop_
_entity.id
_entity.type
_entity.pdbx_description
1 polymer ?
#
loop_
_entity_poly.entity_id
_entity_poly.type
_entity_poly.pdbx_seq_one_letter_code
_entity_poly.pdbx_strand_id
1 'polypeptide(L)'
;MTIFDPSMSTCSILQPHHDFKMSEIQSAIIPPTPDTVFILVNCSIDSPVLNHYKSLCFNFSGHSCDELYGSCTSFKLFHLLSNSTPACCFTGYETVKYMSMDILDCTHYTSVYNTDRLEGVGPLDWLYGMKLSFSVPDTGCARCAKSGGTCGFDVETEMAQCICSSTSNSTRDCAGGREINVADSYRASSFLPLQLLYILALVAISYSILLR
;
A
#
# COMPACT_ATOMS: atom_id res chain seq x y z
N MET A 1 4.59 -3.51 8.20
CA MET A 1 3.94 -4.39 9.19
C MET A 1 4.32 -5.82 8.86
N THR A 2 4.65 -6.66 9.83
CA THR A 2 4.96 -8.08 9.63
C THR A 2 3.91 -8.91 10.34
N ILE A 3 3.40 -9.94 9.68
CA ILE A 3 2.40 -10.85 10.23
C ILE A 3 2.82 -12.29 10.03
N PHE A 4 2.25 -13.16 10.87
CA PHE A 4 2.45 -14.59 10.81
C PHE A 4 1.09 -15.25 10.59
N ASP A 5 0.99 -16.12 9.59
CA ASP A 5 -0.21 -16.93 9.37
C ASP A 5 -0.14 -18.17 10.28
N PRO A 6 -1.11 -18.40 11.20
CA PRO A 6 -1.14 -19.58 12.06
C PRO A 6 -1.17 -20.91 11.31
N SER A 7 -1.67 -20.95 10.08
CA SER A 7 -1.72 -22.14 9.24
C SER A 7 -0.39 -22.44 8.52
N MET A 8 0.59 -21.56 8.65
CA MET A 8 1.90 -21.70 8.02
C MET A 8 2.85 -22.54 8.86
N SER A 9 3.53 -23.50 8.23
CA SER A 9 4.58 -24.28 8.89
C SER A 9 5.85 -23.45 9.11
N THR A 10 6.66 -23.82 10.09
CA THR A 10 7.96 -23.20 10.39
C THR A 10 9.03 -24.27 10.59
N CYS A 11 10.26 -23.85 10.83
CA CYS A 11 11.37 -24.75 11.09
C CYS A 11 11.13 -25.70 12.29
N SER A 12 10.28 -25.30 13.24
CA SER A 12 10.01 -26.01 14.50
C SER A 12 8.56 -26.48 14.66
N ILE A 13 7.64 -26.06 13.79
CA ILE A 13 6.22 -26.44 13.84
C ILE A 13 5.74 -26.86 12.45
N LEU A 14 5.19 -28.07 12.32
CA LEU A 14 4.40 -28.45 11.15
C LEU A 14 2.92 -28.12 11.39
N GLN A 15 2.33 -27.38 10.46
CA GLN A 15 0.90 -27.12 10.45
C GLN A 15 0.16 -28.12 9.57
N PRO A 16 -1.13 -28.42 9.84
CA PRO A 16 -1.94 -29.22 8.93
C PRO A 16 -2.04 -28.61 7.53
N HIS A 17 -2.42 -29.44 6.55
CA HIS A 17 -2.69 -28.98 5.19
C HIS A 17 -3.73 -27.86 5.18
N HIS A 18 -3.34 -26.70 4.65
CA HIS A 18 -4.18 -25.53 4.58
C HIS A 18 -3.70 -24.55 3.52
N ASP A 19 -4.61 -24.07 2.68
CA ASP A 19 -4.37 -23.04 1.66
C ASP A 19 -3.97 -21.69 2.25
N PHE A 20 -3.12 -20.94 1.56
CA PHE A 20 -2.95 -19.52 1.86
C PHE A 20 -4.20 -18.77 1.38
N LYS A 21 -4.88 -18.05 2.30
CA LYS A 21 -6.14 -17.37 1.99
C LYS A 21 -6.13 -15.94 2.50
N MET A 22 -6.37 -15.01 1.59
CA MET A 22 -6.67 -13.61 1.90
C MET A 22 -7.98 -13.26 1.22
N SER A 23 -8.79 -12.40 1.84
CA SER A 23 -9.97 -11.86 1.16
C SER A 23 -9.56 -10.99 -0.03
N GLU A 24 -10.47 -10.76 -0.97
CA GLU A 24 -10.22 -9.87 -2.11
C GLU A 24 -9.78 -8.47 -1.64
N ILE A 25 -10.43 -7.96 -0.59
CA ILE A 25 -10.11 -6.66 0.00
C ILE A 25 -8.71 -6.66 0.62
N GLN A 26 -8.36 -7.70 1.37
CA GLN A 26 -7.03 -7.80 1.98
C GLN A 26 -5.94 -7.89 0.90
N SER A 27 -6.17 -8.69 -0.13
CA SER A 27 -5.25 -8.87 -1.25
C SER A 27 -5.05 -7.58 -2.05
N ALA A 28 -6.07 -6.73 -2.13
CA ALA A 28 -6.01 -5.46 -2.86
C ALA A 28 -5.36 -4.33 -2.04
N ILE A 29 -5.63 -4.25 -0.74
CA ILE A 29 -5.24 -3.09 0.09
C ILE A 29 -3.95 -3.35 0.86
N ILE A 30 -3.74 -4.59 1.32
CA ILE A 30 -2.64 -4.98 2.18
C ILE A 30 -1.88 -6.22 1.68
N PRO A 31 -1.48 -6.28 0.39
CA PRO A 31 -0.78 -7.45 -0.13
C PRO A 31 0.57 -7.67 0.57
N PRO A 32 1.06 -8.93 0.62
CA PRO A 32 2.46 -9.20 0.92
C PRO A 32 3.40 -8.39 0.03
N THR A 33 4.50 -7.97 0.62
CA THR A 33 5.58 -7.26 -0.06
C THR A 33 6.31 -8.18 -1.04
N PRO A 34 6.91 -7.64 -2.13
CA PRO A 34 7.65 -8.44 -3.09
C PRO A 34 8.88 -9.17 -2.51
N ASP A 35 9.44 -8.69 -1.39
CA ASP A 35 10.52 -9.36 -0.65
C ASP A 35 10.03 -10.51 0.25
N THR A 36 8.76 -10.91 0.14
CA THR A 36 8.20 -12.10 0.79
C THR A 36 8.21 -13.28 -0.19
N VAL A 37 8.88 -14.36 0.18
CA VAL A 37 8.93 -15.62 -0.57
C VAL A 37 8.08 -16.66 0.14
N PHE A 38 7.21 -17.32 -0.62
CA PHE A 38 6.47 -18.50 -0.19
C PHE A 38 7.22 -19.75 -0.58
N ILE A 39 7.18 -20.76 0.28
CA ILE A 39 7.90 -22.01 0.10
C ILE A 39 6.88 -23.13 0.22
N LEU A 40 6.60 -23.79 -0.89
CA LEU A 40 5.75 -24.97 -0.93
C LEU A 40 6.60 -26.18 -0.56
N VAL A 41 6.14 -26.97 0.41
CA VAL A 41 6.90 -28.09 0.95
C VAL A 41 6.08 -29.38 0.91
N ASN A 42 6.81 -30.49 0.87
CA ASN A 42 6.28 -31.84 0.74
C ASN A 42 5.30 -31.94 -0.45
N CYS A 43 5.81 -31.54 -1.62
CA CYS A 43 5.14 -31.68 -2.90
C CYS A 43 5.37 -33.07 -3.48
N SER A 44 4.36 -33.56 -4.20
CA SER A 44 4.45 -34.79 -4.99
C SER A 44 5.53 -34.69 -6.08
N ILE A 45 6.10 -35.83 -6.47
CA ILE A 45 7.06 -35.88 -7.58
C ILE A 45 6.43 -35.55 -8.93
N ASP A 46 5.12 -35.76 -9.05
CA ASP A 46 4.34 -35.45 -10.25
C ASP A 46 3.70 -34.06 -10.18
N SER A 47 4.03 -33.29 -9.14
CA SER A 47 3.44 -31.97 -8.88
C SER A 47 3.55 -31.04 -10.10
N PRO A 48 2.49 -30.27 -10.41
CA PRO A 48 2.53 -29.27 -11.46
C PRO A 48 3.66 -28.25 -11.29
N VAL A 49 4.07 -27.91 -10.06
CA VAL A 49 5.16 -26.94 -9.82
C VAL A 49 6.54 -27.45 -10.24
N LEU A 50 6.70 -28.76 -10.42
CA LEU A 50 7.94 -29.34 -10.96
C LEU A 50 7.91 -29.51 -12.48
N ASN A 51 6.69 -29.51 -13.05
CA ASN A 51 6.45 -29.82 -14.44
C ASN A 51 5.87 -28.60 -15.17
N HIS A 52 4.53 -28.53 -15.28
CA HIS A 52 3.83 -27.52 -16.08
C HIS A 52 4.04 -26.08 -15.59
N TYR A 53 4.12 -25.89 -14.27
CA TYR A 53 4.29 -24.61 -13.60
C TYR A 53 5.70 -24.39 -13.05
N LYS A 54 6.71 -25.06 -13.63
CA LYS A 54 8.11 -24.91 -13.21
C LYS A 54 8.62 -23.47 -13.22
N SER A 55 8.09 -22.61 -14.10
CA SER A 55 8.46 -21.20 -14.16
C SER A 55 7.99 -20.37 -12.95
N LEU A 56 7.04 -20.88 -12.16
CA LEU A 56 6.61 -20.23 -10.92
C LEU A 56 7.59 -20.47 -9.78
N CYS A 57 8.48 -21.45 -9.92
CA CYS A 57 9.52 -21.76 -8.95
C CYS A 57 10.81 -21.04 -9.29
N PHE A 58 11.43 -20.43 -8.28
CA PHE A 58 12.73 -19.78 -8.40
C PHE A 58 13.62 -20.15 -7.22
N ASN A 59 14.89 -19.75 -7.27
CA ASN A 59 15.78 -19.80 -6.11
C ASN A 59 15.93 -18.37 -5.57
N PHE A 60 16.05 -18.23 -4.26
CA PHE A 60 16.34 -16.94 -3.63
C PHE A 60 17.59 -17.06 -2.76
N SER A 61 18.44 -16.04 -2.78
CA SER A 61 19.61 -15.90 -1.89
C SER A 61 20.53 -17.11 -1.77
N GLY A 62 20.59 -17.93 -2.84
CA GLY A 62 21.42 -19.15 -2.89
C GLY A 62 20.85 -20.35 -2.13
N HIS A 63 19.65 -20.25 -1.56
CA HIS A 63 19.04 -21.32 -0.78
C HIS A 63 18.42 -22.41 -1.65
N SER A 64 18.42 -23.62 -1.10
CA SER A 64 17.79 -24.79 -1.68
C SER A 64 16.84 -25.44 -0.67
N CYS A 65 15.94 -26.29 -1.15
CA CYS A 65 15.07 -27.02 -0.24
C CYS A 65 15.77 -28.13 0.50
N ASP A 66 16.85 -28.68 -0.05
CA ASP A 66 17.66 -29.65 0.67
C ASP A 66 18.24 -29.04 1.94
N GLU A 67 18.63 -27.76 1.88
CA GLU A 67 19.05 -26.98 3.05
C GLU A 67 17.91 -26.85 4.07
N LEU A 68 16.70 -26.53 3.60
CA LEU A 68 15.49 -26.40 4.43
C LEU A 68 15.13 -27.72 5.13
N TYR A 69 15.02 -28.82 4.38
CA TYR A 69 14.71 -30.15 4.92
C TYR A 69 15.83 -30.70 5.81
N GLY A 70 17.08 -30.32 5.55
CA GLY A 70 18.23 -30.72 6.35
C GLY A 70 18.34 -29.98 7.68
N SER A 71 18.00 -28.68 7.69
CA SER A 71 18.21 -27.79 8.84
C SER A 71 17.02 -27.74 9.80
N CYS A 72 15.80 -27.92 9.28
CA CYS A 72 14.59 -27.75 10.07
C CYS A 72 14.02 -29.06 10.59
N THR A 73 13.87 -29.18 11.92
CA THR A 73 13.33 -30.37 12.58
C THR A 73 11.95 -30.75 12.04
N SER A 74 11.08 -29.78 11.81
CA SER A 74 9.73 -30.01 11.30
C SER A 74 9.73 -30.53 9.86
N PHE A 75 10.50 -29.92 8.98
CA PHE A 75 10.53 -30.31 7.56
C PHE A 75 11.31 -31.61 7.34
N LYS A 76 12.32 -31.89 8.18
CA LYS A 76 13.05 -33.16 8.16
C LYS A 76 12.16 -34.38 8.38
N LEU A 77 11.01 -34.23 9.05
CA LEU A 77 10.05 -35.32 9.23
C LEU A 77 9.59 -35.90 7.89
N PHE A 78 9.52 -35.11 6.82
CA PHE A 78 9.11 -35.64 5.53
C PHE A 78 10.12 -36.64 4.96
N HIS A 79 11.43 -36.42 5.13
CA HIS A 79 12.45 -37.40 4.75
C HIS A 79 12.37 -38.70 5.55
N LEU A 80 11.83 -38.65 6.77
CA LEU A 80 11.68 -39.84 7.60
C LEU A 80 10.45 -40.66 7.19
N LEU A 81 9.45 -40.01 6.59
CA LEU A 81 8.19 -40.62 6.19
C LEU A 81 8.20 -41.10 4.73
N SER A 82 8.85 -40.35 3.84
CA SER A 82 9.15 -40.78 2.48
C SER A 82 10.62 -41.15 2.39
N ASN A 83 10.96 -42.35 1.90
CA ASN A 83 12.35 -42.80 1.68
C ASN A 83 13.15 -41.97 0.64
N SER A 84 12.68 -40.75 0.33
CA SER A 84 13.23 -39.77 -0.59
C SER A 84 12.94 -38.36 -0.07
N THR A 85 13.73 -37.38 -0.50
CA THR A 85 13.43 -35.98 -0.29
C THR A 85 12.22 -35.57 -1.13
N PRO A 86 11.09 -35.17 -0.51
CA PRO A 86 9.97 -34.64 -1.27
C PRO A 86 10.38 -33.39 -2.02
N ALA A 87 9.70 -33.15 -3.12
CA ALA A 87 9.90 -31.93 -3.87
C ALA A 87 9.39 -30.70 -3.10
N CYS A 88 9.81 -29.54 -3.55
CA CYS A 88 9.48 -28.24 -2.99
C CYS A 88 9.50 -27.17 -4.09
N CYS A 89 9.06 -25.97 -3.76
CA CYS A 89 9.14 -24.83 -4.67
C CYS A 89 9.17 -23.51 -3.89
N PHE A 90 10.17 -22.67 -4.14
CA PHE A 90 10.11 -21.26 -3.72
C PHE A 90 9.36 -20.46 -4.76
N THR A 91 8.36 -19.70 -4.34
CA THR A 91 7.46 -18.96 -5.22
C THR A 91 7.03 -17.63 -4.60
N GLY A 92 6.32 -16.81 -5.38
CA GLY A 92 5.81 -15.52 -4.95
C GLY A 92 4.37 -15.59 -4.46
N TYR A 93 3.90 -14.48 -3.88
CA TYR A 93 2.52 -14.33 -3.43
C TYR A 93 1.49 -14.61 -4.55
N GLU A 94 1.73 -14.16 -5.77
CA GLU A 94 0.78 -14.35 -6.88
C GLU A 94 0.48 -15.83 -7.16
N THR A 95 1.44 -16.74 -6.98
CA THR A 95 1.20 -18.18 -7.16
C THR A 95 0.22 -18.70 -6.12
N VAL A 96 0.51 -18.47 -4.84
CA VAL A 96 -0.31 -18.99 -3.72
C VAL A 96 -1.65 -18.27 -3.58
N LYS A 97 -1.78 -17.08 -4.16
CA LYS A 97 -3.04 -16.33 -4.24
C LYS A 97 -4.03 -16.96 -5.23
N TYR A 98 -3.54 -17.50 -6.35
CA TYR A 98 -4.38 -18.00 -7.44
C TYR A 98 -4.45 -19.53 -7.52
N MET A 99 -3.49 -20.23 -6.91
CA MET A 99 -3.41 -21.69 -6.94
C MET A 99 -3.45 -22.23 -5.50
N SER A 100 -4.38 -23.14 -5.22
CA SER A 100 -4.47 -23.84 -3.95
C SER A 100 -3.37 -24.89 -3.81
N MET A 101 -3.12 -25.35 -2.59
CA MET A 101 -2.12 -26.38 -2.35
C MET A 101 -2.48 -27.72 -3.00
N ASP A 102 -3.77 -28.03 -3.07
CA ASP A 102 -4.28 -29.19 -3.81
C ASP A 102 -3.94 -29.11 -5.31
N ILE A 103 -4.06 -27.93 -5.94
CA ILE A 103 -3.73 -27.73 -7.36
C ILE A 103 -2.22 -27.88 -7.58
N LEU A 104 -1.44 -27.35 -6.64
CA LEU A 104 0.02 -27.40 -6.69
C LEU A 104 0.56 -28.79 -6.26
N ASP A 105 -0.31 -29.68 -5.78
CA ASP A 105 0.04 -31.01 -5.26
C ASP A 105 1.16 -30.94 -4.20
N CYS A 106 1.00 -29.99 -3.28
CA CYS A 106 1.88 -29.73 -2.14
C CYS A 106 1.08 -29.74 -0.85
N THR A 107 1.63 -30.29 0.22
CA THR A 107 0.85 -30.52 1.44
C THR A 107 0.98 -29.40 2.48
N HIS A 108 2.08 -28.63 2.45
CA HIS A 108 2.27 -27.55 3.41
C HIS A 108 2.96 -26.37 2.72
N TYR A 109 2.92 -25.21 3.37
CA TYR A 109 3.67 -24.06 2.94
C TYR A 109 4.33 -23.37 4.14
N THR A 110 5.41 -22.64 3.85
CA THR A 110 5.99 -21.64 4.73
C THR A 110 6.24 -20.33 3.98
N SER A 111 6.58 -19.27 4.68
CA SER A 111 6.94 -17.99 4.07
C SER A 111 8.01 -17.29 4.89
N VAL A 112 8.85 -16.54 4.19
CA VAL A 112 9.92 -15.73 4.75
C VAL A 112 9.93 -14.36 4.10
N TYR A 113 10.36 -13.34 4.82
CA TYR A 113 10.46 -11.97 4.32
C TYR A 113 11.88 -11.44 4.44
N ASN A 114 12.17 -10.31 3.77
CA ASN A 114 13.48 -9.67 3.77
C ASN A 114 14.58 -10.58 3.19
N THR A 115 14.24 -11.29 2.10
CA THR A 115 15.06 -12.33 1.48
C THR A 115 16.44 -11.85 1.05
N ASP A 116 16.60 -10.58 0.68
CA ASP A 116 17.89 -9.96 0.35
C ASP A 116 18.91 -10.02 1.50
N ARG A 117 18.47 -10.22 2.74
CA ARG A 117 19.34 -10.34 3.93
C ARG A 117 19.57 -11.78 4.39
N LEU A 118 19.04 -12.76 3.65
CA LEU A 118 19.17 -14.16 4.01
C LEU A 118 20.37 -14.84 3.35
N GLU A 119 21.09 -14.16 2.45
CA GLU A 119 22.31 -14.73 1.85
C GLU A 119 23.32 -15.17 2.93
N GLY A 120 23.66 -16.45 2.94
CA GLY A 120 24.55 -17.06 3.95
C GLY A 120 23.93 -17.29 5.32
N VAL A 121 22.63 -17.02 5.49
CA VAL A 121 21.87 -17.26 6.73
C VAL A 121 21.08 -18.57 6.59
N GLY A 122 21.29 -19.52 7.49
CA GLY A 122 20.60 -20.82 7.42
C GLY A 122 19.10 -20.75 7.76
N PRO A 123 18.29 -21.76 7.35
CA PRO A 123 16.85 -21.78 7.57
C PRO A 123 16.38 -21.61 9.01
N LEU A 124 17.20 -22.02 9.98
CA LEU A 124 16.89 -21.86 11.41
C LEU A 124 16.80 -20.40 11.84
N ASP A 125 17.56 -19.51 11.18
CA ASP A 125 17.68 -18.09 11.52
C ASP A 125 16.92 -17.19 10.52
N TRP A 126 16.11 -17.78 9.63
CA TRP A 126 15.29 -17.02 8.70
C TRP A 126 14.17 -16.25 9.40
N LEU A 127 13.78 -15.14 8.77
CA LEU A 127 12.67 -14.32 9.20
C LEU A 127 11.36 -14.88 8.65
N TYR A 128 10.74 -15.79 9.40
CA TYR A 128 9.46 -16.42 9.05
C TYR A 128 8.28 -15.47 9.16
N GLY A 129 7.35 -15.60 8.21
CA GLY A 129 6.14 -14.79 8.08
C GLY A 129 6.17 -13.93 6.82
N MET A 130 5.24 -12.98 6.77
CA MET A 130 5.07 -12.10 5.60
C MET A 130 5.02 -10.65 6.02
N LYS A 131 5.74 -9.81 5.29
CA LYS A 131 5.71 -8.37 5.47
C LYS A 131 4.65 -7.81 4.54
N LEU A 132 3.70 -7.05 5.07
CA LEU A 132 2.62 -6.46 4.29
C LEU A 132 2.99 -5.06 3.80
N SER A 133 2.64 -4.78 2.54
CA SER A 133 2.67 -3.45 1.95
C SER A 133 1.27 -2.87 2.05
N PHE A 134 1.16 -1.64 2.56
CA PHE A 134 -0.11 -0.93 2.60
C PHE A 134 0.11 0.54 2.28
N SER A 135 -0.82 1.12 1.56
CA SER A 135 -0.90 2.57 1.36
C SER A 135 -2.18 3.05 2.02
N VAL A 136 -2.06 3.92 3.02
CA VAL A 136 -3.22 4.65 3.52
C VAL A 136 -3.46 5.82 2.56
N PRO A 137 -4.67 5.97 1.99
CA PRO A 137 -4.97 7.11 1.13
C PRO A 137 -4.71 8.41 1.91
N ASP A 138 -4.15 9.42 1.24
CA ASP A 138 -4.01 10.74 1.85
C ASP A 138 -5.41 11.31 2.10
N THR A 139 -5.82 11.28 3.36
CA THR A 139 -7.10 11.83 3.83
C THR A 139 -7.13 13.35 3.80
N GLY A 140 -6.06 14.01 3.32
CA GLY A 140 -5.91 15.46 3.38
C GLY A 140 -5.49 15.96 4.76
N CYS A 141 -5.09 15.05 5.66
CA CYS A 141 -4.72 15.33 7.05
C CYS A 141 -3.61 16.40 7.14
N ALA A 142 -2.60 16.30 6.26
CA ALA A 142 -1.53 17.28 6.17
C ALA A 142 -2.02 18.67 5.72
N ARG A 143 -3.00 18.72 4.81
CA ARG A 143 -3.61 19.97 4.34
C ARG A 143 -4.49 20.59 5.44
N CYS A 144 -5.26 19.78 6.15
CA CYS A 144 -6.05 20.17 7.31
C CYS A 144 -5.18 20.79 8.40
N ALA A 145 -4.10 20.12 8.80
CA ALA A 145 -3.16 20.62 9.80
C ALA A 145 -2.53 21.96 9.37
N LYS A 146 -2.13 22.11 8.10
CA LYS A 146 -1.60 23.37 7.55
C LYS A 146 -2.59 24.52 7.60
N SER A 147 -3.88 24.22 7.47
CA SER A 147 -4.96 25.20 7.53
C SER A 147 -5.39 25.59 8.95
N GLY A 148 -4.72 25.06 9.98
CA GLY A 148 -5.06 25.30 11.39
C GLY A 148 -6.17 24.40 11.94
N GLY A 149 -6.54 23.35 11.21
CA GLY A 149 -7.52 22.35 11.62
C GLY A 149 -6.90 21.15 12.33
N THR A 150 -7.75 20.39 13.02
CA THR A 150 -7.40 19.07 13.56
C THR A 150 -8.02 17.99 12.69
N CYS A 151 -7.19 17.08 12.20
CA CYS A 151 -7.63 15.95 11.40
C CYS A 151 -8.25 14.87 12.29
N GLY A 152 -9.40 14.35 11.87
CA GLY A 152 -10.15 13.30 12.55
C GLY A 152 -10.86 12.40 11.56
N PHE A 153 -11.57 11.41 12.09
CA PHE A 153 -12.39 10.49 11.32
C PHE A 153 -13.79 10.50 11.93
N ASP A 154 -14.79 10.75 11.10
CA ASP A 154 -16.19 10.73 11.52
C ASP A 154 -16.72 9.31 11.38
N VAL A 155 -17.11 8.71 12.51
CA VAL A 155 -17.59 7.33 12.58
C VAL A 155 -19.02 7.17 12.04
N GLU A 156 -19.79 8.26 11.92
CA GLU A 156 -21.15 8.20 11.38
C GLU A 156 -21.13 8.22 9.85
N THR A 157 -20.27 9.05 9.27
CA THR A 157 -20.12 9.14 7.80
C THR A 157 -19.05 8.22 7.24
N GLU A 158 -18.24 7.60 8.10
CA GLU A 158 -17.05 6.80 7.74
C GLU A 158 -16.05 7.55 6.86
N MET A 159 -15.96 8.88 7.04
CA MET A 159 -15.11 9.75 6.24
C MET A 159 -14.09 10.49 7.10
N ALA A 160 -12.94 10.78 6.49
CA ALA A 160 -11.98 11.70 7.08
C ALA A 160 -12.58 13.11 7.19
N GLN A 161 -12.42 13.73 8.35
CA GLN A 161 -12.97 15.04 8.65
C GLN A 161 -11.87 15.97 9.20
N CYS A 162 -11.79 17.16 8.63
CA CYS A 162 -11.02 18.27 9.16
C CYS A 162 -11.91 19.07 10.11
N ILE A 163 -11.58 19.02 11.40
CA ILE A 163 -12.28 19.71 12.48
C ILE A 163 -11.68 21.11 12.61
N CYS A 164 -12.53 22.12 12.44
CA CYS A 164 -12.12 23.51 12.40
C CYS A 164 -12.71 24.28 13.58
N SER A 165 -11.88 24.92 14.40
CA SER A 165 -12.35 25.57 15.64
C SER A 165 -13.35 26.71 15.43
N SER A 166 -13.34 27.36 14.26
CA SER A 166 -14.16 28.56 13.98
C SER A 166 -14.99 28.48 12.69
N THR A 167 -14.92 27.38 11.94
CA THR A 167 -15.65 27.18 10.68
C THR A 167 -16.37 25.84 10.68
N SER A 168 -17.32 25.65 9.78
CA SER A 168 -17.92 24.32 9.57
C SER A 168 -16.84 23.28 9.28
N ASN A 169 -17.00 22.07 9.84
CA ASN A 169 -16.15 20.94 9.50
C ASN A 169 -16.11 20.73 7.98
N SER A 170 -14.94 20.36 7.48
CA SER A 170 -14.65 20.16 6.05
C SER A 170 -13.98 18.82 5.84
N THR A 171 -13.94 18.31 4.62
CA THR A 171 -13.28 17.02 4.33
C THR A 171 -11.76 17.15 4.22
N ARG A 172 -11.21 18.33 3.91
CA ARG A 172 -9.77 18.46 3.54
C ARG A 172 -9.01 19.60 4.21
N ASP A 173 -9.68 20.71 4.48
CA ASP A 173 -9.06 21.90 5.06
C ASP A 173 -10.08 22.80 5.75
N CYS A 174 -9.60 23.47 6.80
CA CYS A 174 -10.27 24.63 7.34
C CYS A 174 -10.03 25.75 6.34
N ALA A 175 -11.03 26.05 5.53
CA ALA A 175 -11.04 27.30 4.81
C ALA A 175 -11.02 28.43 5.86
N GLY A 176 -9.82 28.82 6.30
CA GLY A 176 -9.61 30.11 6.90
C GLY A 176 -10.06 31.10 5.86
N GLY A 177 -11.24 31.67 6.07
CA GLY A 177 -11.83 32.66 5.18
C GLY A 177 -10.85 33.82 4.99
N ARG A 178 -10.06 33.71 3.93
CA ARG A 178 -9.44 34.76 3.12
C ARG A 178 -8.63 34.04 2.05
N GLU A 179 -9.27 33.82 0.90
CA GLU A 179 -8.64 34.37 -0.29
C GLU A 179 -8.44 35.87 -0.02
N ILE A 180 -7.35 36.22 0.66
CA ILE A 180 -6.58 37.33 0.14
C ILE A 180 -6.00 36.72 -1.13
N ASN A 181 -6.80 36.82 -2.19
CA ASN A 181 -6.24 37.34 -3.40
C ASN A 181 -5.45 38.58 -2.95
N VAL A 182 -4.16 38.40 -2.66
CA VAL A 182 -3.16 39.36 -3.12
C VAL A 182 -3.15 39.20 -4.66
N ALA A 183 -4.32 39.43 -5.27
CA ALA A 183 -4.40 40.02 -6.57
C ALA A 183 -3.84 41.40 -6.28
N ASP A 184 -2.58 41.55 -6.64
CA ASP A 184 -1.92 42.80 -6.88
C ASP A 184 -2.95 43.90 -7.14
N SER A 185 -2.96 44.86 -6.23
CA SER A 185 -3.71 46.09 -6.29
C SER A 185 -3.22 46.92 -7.48
N TYR A 186 -3.58 46.51 -8.70
CA TYR A 186 -3.43 47.29 -9.93
C TYR A 186 -4.62 47.08 -10.86
N ARG A 187 -5.82 47.39 -10.36
CA ARG A 187 -6.85 47.97 -11.24
C ARG A 187 -7.24 49.32 -10.68
N ALA A 188 -6.33 50.27 -10.88
CA ALA A 188 -6.69 51.68 -10.93
C ALA A 188 -7.86 51.80 -11.91
N SER A 189 -8.96 52.28 -11.37
CA SER A 189 -10.20 52.57 -12.09
C SER A 189 -9.93 53.57 -13.20
N SER A 190 -9.80 53.09 -14.44
CA SER A 190 -9.56 53.91 -15.63
C SER A 190 -10.75 54.78 -16.05
N PHE A 191 -11.81 54.88 -15.23
CA PHE A 191 -13.04 55.62 -15.55
C PHE A 191 -13.11 57.03 -14.94
N LEU A 192 -12.23 57.37 -13.99
CA LEU A 192 -12.21 58.70 -13.36
C LEU A 192 -11.76 59.87 -14.27
N PRO A 193 -10.77 59.73 -15.20
CA PRO A 193 -10.32 60.88 -15.97
C PRO A 193 -11.33 61.29 -17.07
N LEU A 194 -12.12 60.34 -17.60
CA LEU A 194 -13.11 60.63 -18.64
C LEU A 194 -14.33 61.39 -18.10
N GLN A 195 -14.76 61.08 -16.88
CA GLN A 195 -15.91 61.76 -16.25
C GLN A 195 -15.58 63.20 -15.84
N LEU A 196 -14.36 63.46 -15.35
CA LEU A 196 -13.92 64.83 -15.05
C LEU A 196 -13.81 65.70 -16.31
N LEU A 197 -13.30 65.15 -17.42
CA LEU A 197 -13.23 65.86 -18.70
C LEU A 197 -14.63 66.20 -19.25
N TYR A 198 -15.60 65.29 -19.10
CA TYR A 198 -16.97 65.53 -19.53
C TYR A 198 -17.66 66.64 -18.71
N ILE A 199 -17.45 66.65 -17.38
CA ILE A 199 -18.00 67.71 -16.52
C ILE A 199 -17.37 69.06 -16.83
N LEU A 200 -16.05 69.13 -17.03
CA LEU A 200 -15.36 70.38 -17.39
C LEU A 200 -15.82 70.92 -18.74
N ALA A 201 -16.08 70.05 -19.72
CA ALA A 201 -16.63 70.45 -21.02
C ALA A 201 -18.04 71.04 -20.91
N LEU A 202 -18.92 70.46 -20.08
CA LEU A 202 -20.27 70.99 -19.85
C LEU A 202 -20.25 72.35 -19.12
N VAL A 203 -19.32 72.54 -18.17
CA VAL A 203 -19.14 73.81 -17.48
C VAL A 203 -18.60 74.89 -18.42
N ALA A 204 -17.65 74.55 -19.30
CA ALA A 204 -17.14 75.48 -20.30
C ALA A 204 -18.22 75.91 -21.30
N ILE A 205 -19.02 74.96 -21.81
CA ILE A 205 -20.10 75.25 -22.77
C ILE A 205 -21.16 76.16 -22.13
N SER A 206 -21.59 75.87 -20.89
CA SER A 206 -22.56 76.70 -20.18
C SER A 206 -22.04 78.11 -19.88
N TYR A 207 -20.75 78.26 -19.57
CA TYR A 207 -20.14 79.58 -19.37
C TYR A 207 -20.08 80.40 -20.67
N SER A 208 -19.75 79.77 -21.80
CA SER A 208 -19.74 80.44 -23.11
C SER A 208 -21.12 80.81 -23.65
N ILE A 209 -22.19 80.14 -23.19
CA ILE A 209 -23.58 80.52 -23.51
C ILE A 209 -24.05 81.70 -22.64
N LEU A 210 -23.52 81.83 -21.41
CA LEU A 210 -23.87 82.94 -20.50
C LEU A 210 -23.17 84.28 -20.81
N LEU A 211 -22.11 84.26 -21.63
CA LEU A 211 -21.29 85.42 -21.98
C LEU A 211 -21.52 85.93 -23.42
N ARG A 212 -22.59 85.48 -24.06
CA ARG A 212 -23.07 85.96 -25.36
C ARG A 212 -24.48 86.53 -25.22
#